data_AF-A0A2G2B9E3-F1
#
_entry.id   AF-A0A2G2B9E3-F1
#
_cell.length_a   1.000
_cell.length_b   1.000
_cell.length_c   1.000
_cell.angle_alpha   90.00
_cell.angle_beta   90.00
_cell.angle_gamma   90.00
#
_symmetry.space_group_name_H-M   'P 1'
#
loop_
_entity.id
_entity.type
_entity.pdbx_description
1 polymer ?
#
loop_
_entity_poly.entity_id
_entity_poly.type
_entity_poly.pdbx_seq_one_letter_code
_entity_poly.pdbx_strand_id
1 'polypeptide(L)'
;MPATADPTSDRFALSSEVLFQSGAADLGASGKAELNKMAAVLKRISETIPEDVSWVLRVDGHTDNKPLSGTGPFRDNWQLSQARALAVVKYLITKHDVLPSHLAANGFGQYQPVRSGSNDADLAINRRIELFLTPK
;
A
#
# COMPACT_ATOMS: atom_id res chain seq x y z
N MET A 1 -4.61 -15.33 -7.27
CA MET A 1 -3.88 -15.97 -6.16
C MET A 1 -4.27 -15.25 -4.88
N PRO A 2 -4.58 -15.95 -3.78
CA PRO A 2 -4.96 -15.33 -2.53
C PRO A 2 -3.74 -14.62 -1.92
N ALA A 3 -3.98 -13.56 -1.15
CA ALA A 3 -2.94 -12.89 -0.38
C ALA A 3 -2.22 -13.92 0.51
N THR A 4 -0.90 -14.02 0.39
CA THR A 4 -0.06 -14.79 1.31
C THR A 4 0.06 -14.00 2.60
N ALA A 5 -0.85 -14.23 3.54
CA ALA A 5 -0.68 -13.78 4.91
C ALA A 5 0.29 -14.75 5.60
N ASP A 6 1.50 -14.28 5.90
CA ASP A 6 2.39 -14.96 6.83
C ASP A 6 1.94 -14.60 8.26
N PRO A 7 1.47 -15.55 9.07
CA PRO A 7 0.95 -15.28 10.41
C PRO A 7 2.01 -14.82 11.43
N THR A 8 3.28 -14.71 11.04
CA THR A 8 4.35 -14.07 11.81
C THR A 8 4.81 -12.71 11.27
N SER A 9 4.19 -12.23 10.18
CA SER A 9 4.61 -11.00 9.51
C SER A 9 3.62 -9.88 9.79
N ASP A 10 4.07 -8.81 10.45
CA ASP A 10 3.33 -7.53 10.59
C ASP A 10 3.12 -6.81 9.24
N ARG A 11 3.28 -7.52 8.12
CA ARG A 11 3.28 -7.02 6.74
C ARG A 11 2.12 -7.61 5.95
N PHE A 12 1.35 -6.72 5.34
CA PHE A 12 0.32 -7.08 4.37
C PHE A 12 0.67 -6.47 3.02
N ALA A 13 0.59 -7.26 1.94
CA ALA A 13 0.86 -6.78 0.59
C ALA A 13 -0.38 -6.93 -0.30
N LEU A 14 -0.69 -5.87 -1.04
CA LEU A 14 -1.82 -5.80 -1.98
C LEU A 14 -1.32 -5.41 -3.36
N SER A 15 -1.82 -6.09 -4.40
CA SER A 15 -1.52 -5.71 -5.78
C SER A 15 -2.09 -4.33 -6.09
N SER A 16 -1.28 -3.47 -6.71
CA SER A 16 -1.73 -2.15 -7.16
C SER A 16 -2.87 -2.24 -8.17
N GLU A 17 -2.99 -3.33 -8.94
CA GLU A 17 -4.05 -3.51 -9.94
C GLU A 17 -5.41 -3.82 -9.33
N VAL A 18 -5.41 -4.38 -8.12
CA VAL A 18 -6.64 -4.56 -7.34
C VAL A 18 -7.08 -3.21 -6.77
N LEU A 19 -6.11 -2.41 -6.33
CA LEU A 19 -6.38 -1.16 -5.63
C LEU A 19 -6.73 0.00 -6.57
N PHE A 20 -6.05 0.10 -7.72
CA PHE A 20 -6.05 1.27 -8.58
C PHE A 20 -6.21 0.89 -10.04
N GLN A 21 -6.72 1.84 -10.83
CA GLN A 21 -6.56 1.77 -12.28
C GLN A 21 -5.09 1.99 -12.70
N SER A 22 -4.73 1.54 -13.89
CA SER A 22 -3.38 1.71 -14.43
C SER A 22 -3.01 3.18 -14.52
N GLY A 23 -1.79 3.54 -14.07
CA GLY A 23 -1.30 4.93 -14.05
C GLY A 23 -2.06 5.89 -13.11
N ALA A 24 -3.07 5.42 -12.37
CA ALA A 24 -3.87 6.23 -11.46
C ALA A 24 -3.54 5.93 -9.98
N ALA A 25 -3.92 6.86 -9.11
CA ALA A 25 -3.87 6.71 -7.66
C ALA A 25 -5.25 6.72 -7.00
N ASP A 26 -6.33 6.85 -7.78
CA ASP A 26 -7.69 6.78 -7.26
C ASP A 26 -8.09 5.34 -6.99
N LEU A 27 -8.60 5.10 -5.77
CA LEU A 27 -9.02 3.77 -5.34
C LEU A 27 -10.30 3.34 -6.06
N GLY A 28 -10.21 2.20 -6.76
CA GLY A 28 -11.35 1.53 -7.38
C GLY A 28 -12.28 0.88 -6.36
N ALA A 29 -13.47 0.46 -6.81
CA ALA A 29 -14.44 -0.21 -5.93
C ALA A 29 -13.90 -1.52 -5.32
N SER A 30 -13.20 -2.33 -6.13
CA SER A 30 -12.55 -3.56 -5.66
C SER A 30 -11.46 -3.25 -4.62
N GLY A 31 -10.63 -2.25 -4.89
CA GLY A 31 -9.60 -1.80 -3.96
C GLY A 31 -10.15 -1.36 -2.61
N LYS A 32 -11.22 -0.57 -2.62
CA LYS A 32 -11.94 -0.14 -1.41
C LYS A 32 -12.48 -1.34 -0.62
N ALA A 33 -13.07 -2.32 -1.30
CA ALA A 33 -13.58 -3.52 -0.65
C ALA A 33 -12.46 -4.32 0.03
N GLU A 34 -11.29 -4.42 -0.60
CA GLU A 34 -10.14 -5.12 0.00
C GLU A 34 -9.55 -4.34 1.18
N LEU A 35 -9.42 -3.03 1.06
CA LEU A 35 -8.99 -2.16 2.16
C LEU A 35 -9.96 -2.21 3.35
N ASN A 36 -11.26 -2.38 3.13
CA ASN A 36 -12.22 -2.53 4.21
C ASN A 36 -11.97 -3.80 5.04
N LYS A 37 -11.67 -4.93 4.38
CA LYS A 37 -11.30 -6.16 5.09
C LYS A 37 -10.02 -5.96 5.89
N MET A 38 -9.02 -5.36 5.26
CA MET A 38 -7.73 -5.06 5.89
C MET A 38 -7.87 -4.15 7.11
N ALA A 39 -8.65 -3.09 7.01
CA ALA A 39 -8.91 -2.18 8.13
C ALA A 39 -9.56 -2.90 9.33
N ALA A 40 -10.47 -3.85 9.08
CA ALA A 40 -11.05 -4.66 10.15
C ALA A 40 -10.03 -5.62 10.82
N VAL A 41 -9.01 -6.08 10.09
CA VAL A 41 -7.89 -6.82 10.68
C VAL A 41 -7.01 -5.89 11.51
N LEU A 42 -6.59 -4.76 10.93
CA LEU A 42 -5.71 -3.78 11.57
C LEU A 42 -6.32 -3.22 12.86
N LYS A 43 -7.62 -2.96 12.88
CA LYS A 43 -8.32 -2.52 14.10
C LYS A 43 -8.18 -3.53 15.23
N ARG A 44 -8.46 -4.81 14.96
CA ARG A 44 -8.33 -5.90 15.95
C ARG A 44 -6.89 -6.04 16.45
N ILE A 45 -5.90 -5.91 15.55
CA ILE A 45 -4.50 -5.94 15.96
C ILE A 45 -4.17 -4.73 16.84
N SER A 46 -4.61 -3.53 16.46
CA SER A 46 -4.33 -2.30 17.23
C SER A 46 -4.91 -2.32 18.64
N GLU A 47 -6.03 -3.01 18.86
CA GLU A 47 -6.64 -3.22 20.18
C GLU A 47 -5.79 -4.14 21.09
N THR A 48 -4.85 -4.91 20.52
CA THR A 48 -3.92 -5.76 21.29
C THR A 48 -2.58 -5.09 21.59
N ILE A 49 -2.31 -3.92 20.99
CA ILE A 49 -1.06 -3.20 21.22
C ILE A 49 -1.17 -2.43 22.55
N PRO A 50 -0.24 -2.62 23.50
CA PRO A 50 -0.22 -1.88 24.76
C PRO A 50 -0.19 -0.36 24.56
N GLU A 51 -0.84 0.40 25.45
CA GLU A 51 -0.94 1.87 25.35
C GLU A 51 0.40 2.60 25.45
N ASP A 52 1.40 1.98 26.12
CA ASP A 52 2.75 2.51 26.27
C ASP A 52 3.65 2.26 25.05
N VAL A 53 3.20 1.43 24.10
CA VAL A 53 3.92 1.17 22.85
C VAL A 53 3.53 2.20 21.80
N SER A 54 4.48 3.03 21.39
CA SER A 54 4.30 3.92 20.24
C SER A 54 4.46 3.15 18.94
N TRP A 55 3.44 3.19 18.08
CA TRP A 55 3.43 2.48 16.80
C TRP A 55 2.90 3.36 15.67
N VAL A 56 3.22 2.95 14.44
CA VAL A 56 2.72 3.54 13.21
C VAL A 56 2.39 2.43 12.20
N LEU A 57 1.25 2.57 11.53
CA LEU A 57 0.92 1.84 10.32
C LEU A 57 1.57 2.55 9.13
N ARG A 58 2.65 1.96 8.66
CA ARG A 58 3.40 2.42 7.51
C ARG A 58 2.80 1.83 6.23
N VAL A 59 2.47 2.69 5.27
CA VAL A 59 1.95 2.31 3.95
C VAL A 59 2.98 2.67 2.90
N ASP A 60 3.54 1.66 2.25
CA ASP A 60 4.62 1.79 1.27
C ASP A 60 4.09 1.48 -0.13
N GLY A 61 4.26 2.45 -1.03
CA GLY A 61 3.91 2.31 -2.44
C GLY A 61 5.12 1.95 -3.28
N HIS A 62 4.92 1.01 -4.22
CA HIS A 62 5.94 0.59 -5.17
C HIS A 62 5.37 0.51 -6.59
N THR A 63 6.24 0.74 -7.56
CA THR A 63 5.97 0.51 -8.98
C THR A 63 6.86 -0.60 -9.52
N ASP A 64 6.60 -1.02 -10.75
CA ASP A 64 7.63 -1.68 -11.55
C ASP A 64 8.59 -0.64 -12.16
N ASN A 65 9.53 -1.10 -12.98
CA ASN A 65 10.54 -0.26 -13.63
C ASN A 65 10.13 0.28 -15.01
N LYS A 66 8.89 0.06 -15.47
CA LYS A 66 8.42 0.64 -16.74
C LYS A 66 8.26 2.15 -16.55
N PRO A 67 8.80 2.98 -17.47
CA PRO A 67 8.52 4.41 -17.47
C PRO A 67 7.02 4.67 -17.60
N LEU A 68 6.54 5.74 -16.96
CA LEU A 68 5.18 6.22 -17.17
C LEU A 68 5.00 6.71 -18.61
N SER A 69 3.76 6.72 -19.10
CA SER A 69 3.44 7.15 -20.48
C SER A 69 3.76 8.63 -20.76
N GLY A 70 3.96 9.44 -19.72
CA GLY A 70 4.15 10.90 -19.82
C GLY A 70 2.86 11.69 -20.07
N THR A 71 1.72 11.02 -20.27
CA THR A 71 0.41 11.67 -20.51
C THR A 71 -0.48 11.76 -19.27
N GLY A 72 -0.12 11.04 -18.20
CA GLY A 72 -0.83 11.05 -16.93
C GLY A 72 -0.43 12.20 -15.99
N PRO A 73 -1.06 12.30 -14.81
CA PRO A 73 -0.80 13.39 -13.87
C PRO A 73 0.54 13.25 -13.13
N PHE A 74 1.18 12.08 -13.17
CA PHE A 74 2.43 11.79 -12.48
C PHE A 74 3.62 11.86 -13.45
N ARG A 75 4.68 12.54 -13.02
CA ARG A 75 5.90 12.73 -13.83
C ARG A 75 6.83 11.53 -13.79
N ASP A 76 6.83 10.78 -12.69
CA ASP A 76 7.70 9.63 -12.48
C ASP A 76 7.08 8.60 -11.51
N ASN A 77 7.78 7.48 -11.36
CA ASN A 77 7.38 6.39 -10.48
C ASN A 77 7.44 6.77 -8.98
N TRP A 78 8.24 7.76 -8.58
CA TRP A 78 8.24 8.28 -7.21
C TRP A 78 6.91 8.96 -6.89
N GLN A 79 6.44 9.84 -7.77
CA GLN A 79 5.17 10.53 -7.61
C GLN A 79 3.99 9.55 -7.61
N LEU A 80 3.97 8.59 -8.55
CA LEU A 80 2.88 7.62 -8.63
C LEU A 80 2.81 6.74 -7.36
N SER A 81 3.94 6.19 -6.92
CA SER A 81 3.97 5.35 -5.72
C SER A 81 3.58 6.12 -4.45
N GLN A 82 4.09 7.33 -4.27
CA GLN A 82 3.76 8.20 -3.13
C GLN A 82 2.27 8.56 -3.13
N ALA A 83 1.71 8.90 -4.29
CA ALA A 83 0.30 9.25 -4.42
C ALA A 83 -0.62 8.07 -4.08
N ARG A 84 -0.26 6.86 -4.52
CA ARG A 84 -1.01 5.63 -4.20
C ARG A 84 -0.97 5.30 -2.71
N ALA A 85 0.20 5.37 -2.08
CA ALA A 85 0.32 5.19 -0.63
C ALA A 85 -0.52 6.21 0.15
N LEU A 86 -0.47 7.48 -0.27
CA LEU A 86 -1.28 8.54 0.35
C LEU A 86 -2.78 8.33 0.15
N ALA A 87 -3.21 7.83 -1.00
CA ALA A 87 -4.62 7.52 -1.26
C ALA A 87 -5.15 6.45 -0.29
N VAL A 88 -4.36 5.41 -0.01
CA VAL A 88 -4.69 4.39 1.00
C VAL A 88 -4.78 5.00 2.39
N VAL A 89 -3.79 5.79 2.81
CA VAL A 89 -3.80 6.48 4.11
C VAL A 89 -5.04 7.36 4.26
N LYS A 90 -5.34 8.21 3.26
CA LYS A 90 -6.54 9.05 3.28
C LYS A 90 -7.84 8.24 3.34
N TYR A 91 -7.88 7.10 2.68
CA TYR A 91 -9.04 6.20 2.74
C TYR A 91 -9.22 5.61 4.14
N LEU A 92 -8.15 5.14 4.78
CA LEU A 92 -8.19 4.62 6.15
C LEU A 92 -8.64 5.69 7.16
N ILE A 93 -8.16 6.92 7.02
CA ILE A 93 -8.61 8.05 7.86
C ILE A 93 -10.11 8.31 7.65
N THR A 94 -10.53 8.47 6.39
CA THR A 94 -11.89 8.97 6.09
C THR A 94 -12.99 7.91 6.16
N LYS A 95 -12.65 6.61 6.12
CA LYS A 95 -13.62 5.52 6.10
C LYS A 95 -13.54 4.57 7.28
N HIS A 96 -12.42 4.56 7.99
CA HIS A 96 -12.19 3.65 9.12
C HIS A 96 -11.71 4.38 10.37
N ASP A 97 -11.73 5.71 10.37
CA ASP A 97 -11.40 6.58 11.51
C ASP A 97 -10.03 6.27 12.14
N VAL A 98 -9.08 5.78 11.33
CA VAL A 98 -7.72 5.52 11.80
C VAL A 98 -7.05 6.86 12.09
N LEU A 99 -6.50 7.00 13.30
CA LEU A 99 -5.85 8.24 13.74
C LEU A 99 -4.70 8.62 12.79
N PRO A 100 -4.71 9.85 12.22
CA PRO A 100 -3.65 10.28 11.31
C PRO A 100 -2.24 10.23 11.92
N SER A 101 -2.12 10.37 13.24
CA SER A 101 -0.84 10.28 13.97
C SER A 101 -0.20 8.89 13.97
N HIS A 102 -0.96 7.84 13.62
CA HIS A 102 -0.51 6.46 13.48
C HIS A 102 -0.33 6.05 12.02
N LEU A 103 -0.31 6.98 11.06
CA LEU A 103 -0.20 6.65 9.64
C LEU A 103 1.03 7.32 9.01
N ALA A 104 1.75 6.55 8.21
CA ALA A 104 2.81 7.06 7.35
C ALA A 104 2.60 6.57 5.92
N ALA A 105 2.73 7.47 4.93
CA ALA A 105 2.65 7.12 3.51
C ALA A 105 4.00 7.36 2.85
N ASN A 106 4.64 6.33 2.32
CA ASN A 106 5.91 6.44 1.62
C ASN A 106 5.78 5.96 0.17
N GLY A 107 6.43 6.64 -0.77
CA GLY A 107 6.64 6.15 -2.13
C GLY A 107 8.08 5.73 -2.32
N PHE A 108 8.31 4.58 -2.96
CA PHE A 108 9.65 4.06 -3.27
C PHE A 108 9.95 3.97 -4.77
N GLY A 109 8.98 4.31 -5.61
CA GLY A 109 9.03 4.07 -7.05
C GLY A 109 9.40 2.61 -7.35
N GLN A 110 10.35 2.45 -8.27
CA GLN A 110 10.81 1.16 -8.78
C GLN A 110 12.02 0.59 -8.03
N TYR A 111 12.53 1.30 -7.02
CA TYR A 111 13.88 1.05 -6.46
C TYR A 111 13.92 -0.02 -5.36
N GLN A 112 12.78 -0.66 -5.06
CA GLN A 112 12.70 -1.82 -4.17
C GLN A 112 11.88 -2.94 -4.83
N PRO A 113 12.41 -3.56 -5.90
CA PRO A 113 11.73 -4.67 -6.56
C PRO A 113 11.78 -5.94 -5.69
N VAL A 114 10.66 -6.67 -5.65
CA VAL A 114 10.61 -8.03 -5.08
C VAL A 114 11.18 -9.03 -6.07
N ARG A 115 10.98 -8.80 -7.37
CA ARG A 115 11.54 -9.61 -8.45
C ARG A 115 12.28 -8.75 -9.47
N SER A 116 13.44 -9.21 -9.91
CA SER A 116 14.30 -8.51 -10.87
C SER A 116 13.96 -8.78 -12.34
N GLY A 117 13.06 -9.72 -12.63
CA GLY A 117 12.68 -10.07 -13.99
C GLY A 117 11.85 -8.99 -14.69
N SER A 118 11.84 -9.05 -16.03
CA SER A 118 11.17 -8.09 -16.90
C SER A 118 9.89 -8.61 -17.55
N ASN A 119 9.48 -9.85 -17.24
CA ASN A 119 8.21 -10.40 -17.72
C ASN A 119 7.03 -9.80 -16.94
N ASP A 120 5.83 -9.84 -17.51
CA ASP A 120 4.67 -9.16 -16.92
C ASP A 120 4.28 -9.71 -15.53
N ALA A 121 4.55 -10.99 -15.26
CA ALA A 121 4.29 -11.58 -13.93
C ALA A 121 5.22 -11.00 -12.86
N ASP A 122 6.51 -10.84 -13.16
CA ASP A 122 7.48 -10.25 -12.24
C ASP A 122 7.21 -8.75 -12.02
N LEU A 123 6.87 -8.04 -13.09
CA LEU A 123 6.48 -6.63 -13.00
C LEU A 123 5.20 -6.45 -12.18
N ALA A 124 4.19 -7.32 -12.34
CA ALA A 124 2.95 -7.28 -11.56
C ALA A 124 3.19 -7.43 -10.07
N ILE A 125 4.11 -8.31 -9.68
CA ILE A 125 4.49 -8.49 -8.26
C ILE A 125 5.15 -7.23 -7.71
N ASN A 126 5.92 -6.49 -8.51
CA ASN A 126 6.56 -5.26 -8.06
C ASN A 126 5.56 -4.10 -7.87
N ARG A 127 4.48 -4.05 -8.67
CA ARG A 127 3.38 -3.08 -8.53
C ARG A 127 2.50 -3.38 -7.32
N ARG A 128 2.85 -2.88 -6.14
CA ARG A 128 2.18 -3.24 -4.87
C ARG A 128 2.10 -2.10 -3.87
N ILE A 129 1.16 -2.24 -2.93
CA ILE A 129 1.12 -1.50 -1.68
C ILE A 129 1.43 -2.46 -0.55
N GLU A 130 2.31 -2.06 0.35
CA GLU A 130 2.64 -2.81 1.55
C GLU A 130 2.22 -2.02 2.79
N LEU A 131 1.65 -2.72 3.77
CA LEU A 131 1.22 -2.14 5.04
C LEU A 131 1.96 -2.85 6.16
N PHE A 132 2.64 -2.08 7.01
CA PHE A 132 3.42 -2.59 8.13
C PHE A 132 2.99 -1.91 9.43
N LEU A 133 2.82 -2.70 10.49
CA LEU A 133 2.88 -2.14 11.84
C LEU A 133 4.35 -2.09 12.26
N THR A 134 4.82 -0.91 12.65
CA THR A 134 6.19 -0.71 13.14
C THR A 134 6.16 0.17 14.39
N PRO A 135 7.11 -0.03 15.32
CA PRO A 135 7.38 0.96 16.35
C PRO A 135 7.65 2.33 15.73
N LYS A 136 7.22 3.38 16.43
CA LYS A 136 7.43 4.77 16.04
C LYS A 136 8.76 5.32 16.56
#